data_AF-A0A954X2J4-F1
#
_entry.id   AF-A0A954X2J4-F1
#
_cell.length_a   1.000
_cell.length_b   1.000
_cell.length_c   1.000
_cell.angle_alpha   90.00
_cell.angle_beta   90.00
_cell.angle_gamma   90.00
#
_symmetry.space_group_name_H-M   'P 1'
#
loop_
_entity.id
_entity.type
_entity.pdbx_description
1 polymer ?
#
loop_
_entity_poly.entity_id
_entity_poly.type
_entity_poly.pdbx_seq_one_letter_code
_entity_poly.pdbx_strand_id
1 'polypeptide(L)'
;TRKRSLENYLHATAIKAASEVDVAFDDFDPAAEFAAKSLYRRGLDETPWELLPPRARGRMANRAKRWLNTKAADHMTVDLLRERDPNGEVISWLKAIGRLAESQ
;
A
#
# COMPACT_ATOMS: atom_id res chain seq x y z
N THR A 1 15.08 2.87 3.31
CA THR A 1 13.79 3.59 3.41
C THR A 1 13.38 3.61 4.87
N ARG A 2 12.69 4.63 5.35
CA ARG A 2 12.19 4.68 6.75
C ARG A 2 10.96 3.81 7.00
N LYS A 3 10.37 3.26 5.93
CA LYS A 3 9.28 2.28 5.98
C LYS A 3 9.64 1.03 5.17
N ARG A 4 8.97 -0.09 5.41
CA ARG A 4 9.30 -1.40 4.81
C ARG A 4 9.20 -1.44 3.29
N SER A 5 8.18 -0.81 2.70
CA SER A 5 8.01 -0.73 1.23
C SER A 5 7.29 0.57 0.84
N LEU A 6 7.19 0.84 -0.47
CA LEU A 6 6.44 1.99 -1.00
C LEU A 6 4.97 1.99 -0.58
N GLU A 7 4.35 0.80 -0.50
CA GLU A 7 2.97 0.65 -0.02
C GLU A 7 2.77 1.20 1.40
N ASN A 8 3.80 1.15 2.25
CA ASN A 8 3.70 1.69 3.62
C ASN A 8 3.58 3.23 3.66
N TYR A 9 3.82 3.92 2.54
CA TYR A 9 3.61 5.37 2.40
C TYR A 9 2.20 5.73 1.93
N LEU A 10 1.35 4.74 1.61
CA LEU A 10 -0.05 5.00 1.28
C LEU A 10 -0.85 5.34 2.53
N HIS A 11 -1.71 6.34 2.42
CA HIS A 11 -2.59 6.77 3.49
C HIS A 11 -3.86 5.90 3.55
N ALA A 12 -4.35 5.60 4.76
CA ALA A 12 -5.55 4.77 4.95
C ALA A 12 -6.79 5.33 4.22
N THR A 13 -6.94 6.67 4.18
CA THR A 13 -8.01 7.34 3.40
C THR A 13 -7.98 6.98 1.92
N ALA A 14 -6.80 6.93 1.30
CA ALA A 14 -6.67 6.59 -0.13
C ALA A 14 -7.00 5.11 -0.39
N ILE A 15 -6.58 4.23 0.52
CA ILE A 15 -6.90 2.79 0.49
C ILE A 15 -8.42 2.56 0.62
N LYS A 16 -9.06 3.28 1.56
CA LYS A 16 -10.52 3.25 1.76
C LYS A 16 -11.26 3.81 0.56
N ALA A 17 -10.81 4.91 -0.04
CA ALA A 17 -11.42 5.46 -1.25
C ALA A 17 -11.37 4.49 -2.44
N ALA A 18 -10.31 3.68 -2.54
CA ALA A 18 -10.11 2.74 -3.65
C ALA A 18 -10.92 1.44 -3.55
N SER A 19 -11.42 1.06 -2.36
CA SER A 19 -12.11 -0.23 -2.20
C SER A 19 -13.05 -0.35 -1.00
N GLU A 20 -13.31 0.72 -0.26
CA GLU A 20 -14.15 0.73 0.95
C GLU A 20 -13.65 -0.17 2.09
N VAL A 21 -12.46 -0.77 1.96
CA VAL A 21 -11.85 -1.56 3.04
C VAL A 21 -11.01 -0.67 3.95
N ASP A 22 -11.21 -0.84 5.25
CA ASP A 22 -10.35 -0.24 6.27
C ASP A 22 -9.13 -1.15 6.48
N VAL A 23 -7.94 -0.63 6.15
CA VAL A 23 -6.67 -1.33 6.34
C VAL A 23 -5.79 -0.48 7.24
N ALA A 24 -5.32 -1.07 8.34
CA ALA A 24 -4.34 -0.47 9.25
C ALA A 24 -3.07 -1.32 9.24
N PHE A 25 -1.91 -0.68 9.13
CA PHE A 25 -0.59 -1.29 9.22
C PHE A 25 0.42 -0.23 9.64
N ASP A 26 1.45 -0.65 10.36
CA ASP A 26 2.54 0.22 10.79
C ASP A 26 3.61 0.38 9.70
N ASP A 27 4.61 1.23 9.97
CA ASP A 27 5.69 1.56 9.04
C ASP A 27 6.49 0.33 8.57
N PHE A 28 6.55 -0.72 9.38
CA PHE A 28 7.32 -1.93 9.10
C PHE A 28 6.48 -3.19 8.90
N ASP A 29 5.16 -3.06 8.87
CA ASP A 29 4.27 -4.17 8.59
C ASP A 29 4.25 -4.54 7.10
N PRO A 30 3.93 -5.80 6.76
CA PRO A 30 3.70 -6.22 5.39
C PRO A 30 2.36 -5.66 4.87
N ALA A 31 2.34 -4.39 4.46
CA ALA A 31 1.14 -3.68 4.01
C ALA A 31 0.30 -4.46 2.98
N ALA A 32 0.94 -5.12 2.00
CA ALA A 32 0.26 -5.97 1.02
C ALA A 32 -0.48 -7.17 1.63
N GLU A 33 0.04 -7.78 2.71
CA GLU A 33 -0.63 -8.90 3.38
C GLU A 33 -1.83 -8.41 4.20
N PHE A 34 -1.70 -7.28 4.89
CA PHE A 34 -2.81 -6.65 5.62
C PHE A 34 -3.94 -6.24 4.67
N ALA A 35 -3.60 -5.65 3.53
CA ALA A 35 -4.57 -5.32 2.49
C ALA A 35 -5.22 -6.58 1.91
N ALA A 36 -4.46 -7.63 1.63
CA ALA A 36 -5.00 -8.88 1.12
C ALA A 36 -5.97 -9.54 2.11
N LYS A 37 -5.65 -9.57 3.40
CA LYS A 37 -6.52 -10.11 4.45
C LYS A 37 -7.83 -9.32 4.56
N SER A 38 -7.76 -7.99 4.45
CA SER A 38 -8.93 -7.12 4.53
C SER A 38 -9.84 -7.28 3.30
N LEU A 39 -9.24 -7.32 2.10
CA LEU A 39 -9.96 -7.60 0.86
C LEU A 39 -10.56 -9.00 0.84
N TYR A 40 -9.87 -9.99 1.41
CA TYR A 40 -10.36 -11.36 1.52
C TYR A 40 -11.59 -11.44 2.42
N ARG A 41 -11.54 -10.82 3.60
CA ARG A 41 -12.66 -10.81 4.56
C ARG A 41 -13.93 -10.16 3.98
N ARG A 42 -13.79 -9.27 3.00
CA ARG A 42 -14.92 -8.70 2.26
C ARG A 42 -15.55 -9.71 1.30
N GLY A 43 -14.79 -10.69 0.81
CA GLY A 43 -15.33 -11.82 0.06
C GLY A 43 -16.15 -12.72 0.98
N LEU A 44 -17.27 -13.25 0.48
CA LEU A 44 -18.16 -14.17 1.22
C LEU A 44 -17.55 -15.58 1.37
N ASP A 45 -16.23 -15.70 1.45
CA ASP A 45 -15.57 -16.99 1.60
C ASP A 45 -15.66 -17.46 3.07
N GLU A 46 -16.12 -18.69 3.28
CA GLU A 46 -16.28 -19.27 4.62
C GLU A 46 -14.94 -19.71 5.24
N THR A 47 -13.87 -19.81 4.45
CA THR A 47 -12.56 -20.28 4.94
C THR A 47 -11.85 -19.15 5.70
N PRO A 48 -11.43 -19.35 6.95
CA PRO A 48 -10.57 -18.38 7.64
C PRO A 48 -9.24 -18.15 6.89
N TRP A 49 -8.77 -16.90 6.85
CA TRP A 49 -7.52 -16.51 6.19
C TRP A 49 -6.32 -17.37 6.63
N GLU A 50 -6.26 -17.68 7.92
CA GLU A 50 -5.19 -18.45 8.55
C GLU A 50 -5.13 -19.91 8.08
N LEU A 51 -6.26 -20.44 7.61
CA LEU A 51 -6.36 -21.79 7.07
C LEU A 51 -6.02 -21.86 5.57
N LEU A 52 -5.82 -20.72 4.90
CA LEU A 52 -5.41 -20.70 3.50
C LEU A 52 -3.97 -21.21 3.33
N PRO A 53 -3.71 -22.04 2.31
CA PRO A 53 -2.36 -22.46 1.97
C PRO A 53 -1.41 -21.25 1.79
N PRO A 54 -0.15 -21.32 2.24
CA PRO A 54 0.79 -20.20 2.12
C PRO A 54 0.94 -19.66 0.69
N ARG A 55 0.92 -20.57 -0.31
CA ARG A 55 0.94 -20.18 -1.74
C ARG A 55 -0.29 -19.36 -2.15
N ALA A 56 -1.47 -19.66 -1.60
CA ALA A 56 -2.69 -18.91 -1.88
C ALA A 56 -2.59 -17.50 -1.26
N ARG A 57 -2.23 -17.39 0.03
CA ARG A 57 -2.01 -16.11 0.71
C ARG A 57 -0.99 -15.24 -0.03
N GLY A 58 0.12 -15.82 -0.49
CA GLY A 58 1.13 -15.12 -1.27
C GLY A 58 0.61 -14.57 -2.61
N ARG A 59 -0.21 -15.34 -3.35
CA ARG A 59 -0.85 -14.84 -4.58
C ARG A 59 -1.79 -13.66 -4.30
N MET A 60 -2.53 -13.72 -3.20
CA MET A 60 -3.46 -12.65 -2.80
C MET A 60 -2.71 -11.40 -2.35
N ALA A 61 -1.63 -11.54 -1.58
CA ALA A 61 -0.73 -10.44 -1.23
C ALA A 61 -0.14 -9.77 -2.47
N ASN A 62 0.31 -10.55 -3.47
CA ASN A 62 0.80 -9.98 -4.73
C ASN A 62 -0.28 -9.24 -5.53
N ARG A 63 -1.54 -9.71 -5.46
CA ARG A 63 -2.67 -9.01 -6.07
C ARG A 63 -2.98 -7.71 -5.34
N ALA A 64 -3.03 -7.74 -4.01
CA ALA A 64 -3.23 -6.56 -3.18
C ALA A 64 -2.11 -5.54 -3.38
N LYS A 65 -0.85 -5.98 -3.46
CA LYS A 65 0.30 -5.13 -3.79
C LYS A 65 0.13 -4.38 -5.11
N ARG A 66 -0.29 -5.07 -6.18
CA ARG A 66 -0.56 -4.42 -7.47
C ARG A 66 -1.70 -3.40 -7.36
N TRP A 67 -2.76 -3.76 -6.64
CA TRP A 67 -3.89 -2.86 -6.40
C TRP A 67 -3.50 -1.62 -5.57
N LEU A 68 -2.70 -1.79 -4.52
CA LEU A 68 -2.18 -0.68 -3.70
C LEU A 68 -1.34 0.29 -4.56
N ASN A 69 -0.39 -0.23 -5.33
CA ASN A 69 0.51 0.59 -6.16
C ASN A 69 -0.13 1.15 -7.44
N THR A 70 -1.42 0.88 -7.68
CA THR A 70 -2.16 1.44 -8.83
C THR A 70 -3.39 2.18 -8.32
N LYS A 71 -4.43 1.45 -7.92
CA LYS A 71 -5.71 2.01 -7.51
C LYS A 71 -5.65 2.83 -6.23
N ALA A 72 -4.99 2.34 -5.17
CA ALA A 72 -4.90 3.14 -3.94
C ALA A 72 -3.99 4.37 -4.14
N ALA A 73 -2.92 4.23 -4.92
CA ALA A 73 -2.04 5.34 -5.28
C ALA A 73 -2.76 6.46 -6.05
N ASP A 74 -3.72 6.12 -6.94
CA ASP A 74 -4.52 7.11 -7.69
C ASP A 74 -5.34 8.04 -6.78
N HIS A 75 -5.64 7.62 -5.55
CA HIS A 75 -6.36 8.41 -4.55
C HIS A 75 -5.45 9.15 -3.56
N MET A 76 -4.12 9.05 -3.71
CA MET A 76 -3.18 9.81 -2.89
C MET A 76 -3.16 11.27 -3.31
N THR A 77 -3.12 12.14 -2.30
CA THR A 77 -2.86 13.58 -2.49
C THR A 77 -1.55 13.94 -1.82
N VAL A 78 -1.04 15.14 -2.12
CA VAL A 78 0.18 15.67 -1.47
C VAL A 78 -0.02 15.78 0.04
N ASP A 79 -1.21 16.16 0.50
CA ASP A 79 -1.48 16.31 1.94
C ASP A 79 -1.53 14.95 2.64
N LEU A 80 -2.20 13.95 2.05
CA LEU A 80 -2.19 12.58 2.57
C LEU A 80 -0.77 11.99 2.60
N LEU A 81 0.06 12.32 1.60
CA LEU A 81 1.46 11.90 1.58
C LEU A 81 2.27 12.58 2.68
N ARG A 82 2.07 13.88 2.93
CA ARG A 82 2.76 14.62 4.01
C ARG A 82 2.41 14.08 5.39
N GLU A 83 1.17 13.69 5.61
CA GLU A 83 0.74 13.04 6.86
C GLU A 83 1.46 11.70 7.07
N ARG A 84 1.58 10.90 6.01
CA ARG A 84 2.22 9.57 6.11
C ARG A 84 3.75 9.62 6.09
N ASP A 85 4.31 10.64 5.44
CA ASP A 85 5.73 10.89 5.23
C ASP A 85 6.11 12.31 5.67
N PRO A 86 6.06 12.62 6.98
CA PRO A 86 6.37 13.96 7.49
C PRO A 86 7.83 14.37 7.23
N ASN A 87 8.70 13.40 6.94
CA ASN A 87 10.10 13.63 6.62
C ASN A 87 10.34 13.87 5.12
N GLY A 88 9.31 13.73 4.29
CA GLY A 88 9.37 13.98 2.84
C GLY A 88 10.33 13.07 2.08
N GLU A 89 10.54 11.84 2.54
CA GLU A 89 11.45 10.88 1.90
C GLU A 89 11.02 10.60 0.44
N VAL A 90 9.74 10.31 0.19
CA VAL A 90 9.20 10.03 -1.15
C VAL A 90 9.34 11.24 -2.07
N ILE A 91 8.98 12.43 -1.57
CA ILE A 91 9.11 13.68 -2.34
C ILE A 91 10.57 13.95 -2.66
N SER A 92 11.50 13.68 -1.74
CA SER A 92 12.94 13.86 -1.96
C SER A 92 13.45 12.97 -3.10
N TRP A 93 12.99 11.72 -3.17
CA TRP A 93 13.34 10.79 -4.24
C TRP A 93 12.80 11.26 -5.59
N LEU A 94 11.52 11.67 -5.66
CA LEU A 94 10.92 12.16 -6.90
C LEU A 94 11.65 13.40 -7.43
N LYS A 95 12.00 14.33 -6.54
CA LYS A 95 12.81 15.52 -6.91
C LYS A 95 14.20 15.13 -7.40
N ALA A 96 14.84 14.14 -6.79
CA ALA A 96 16.15 13.66 -7.23
C ALA A 96 16.07 13.02 -8.62
N ILE A 97 15.04 12.21 -8.88
CA ILE A 97 14.78 11.61 -10.20
C ILE A 97 14.54 12.69 -11.25
N GLY A 98 13.74 13.72 -10.94
CA GLY A 98 13.50 14.86 -11.84
C GLY A 98 14.79 15.55 -12.27
N ARG A 99 15.66 15.88 -11.30
CA ARG A 99 16.98 16.49 -11.61
C ARG A 99 17.85 15.61 -12.49
N LEU A 100 17.84 14.29 -12.26
CA LEU A 100 18.61 13.35 -13.07
C LEU A 100 18.08 13.27 -14.51
N ALA A 101 16.76 13.28 -14.68
CA ALA A 101 16.12 13.25 -15.99
C ALA A 101 16.35 14.54 -16.80
N GLU A 102 16.43 15.69 -16.14
CA GLU A 102 16.75 16.99 -16.79
C GLU A 102 18.23 17.14 -17.15
N SER A 103 19.10 16.33 -16.54
CA SER A 103 20.56 16.37 -16.77
C SER A 103 21.05 15.47 -17.91
N GLN A 104 20.13 14.82 -18.63
CA GLN A 104 20.39 14.00 -19.82
C GLN A 104 19.99 14.74 -21.10
#